data_AF-A0AAV6XEK4-F1
#
_entry.id   AF-A0AAV6XEK4-F1
#
_cell.length_a   1.000
_cell.length_b   1.000
_cell.length_c   1.000
_cell.angle_alpha   90.00
_cell.angle_beta   90.00
_cell.angle_gamma   90.00
#
_symmetry.space_group_name_H-M   'P 1'
#
loop_
_entity.id
_entity.type
_entity.pdbx_description
1 polymer ?
#
loop_
_entity_poly.entity_id
_entity_poly.type
_entity_poly.pdbx_seq_one_letter_code
_entity_poly.pdbx_strand_id
1 'polypeptide(L)'
;MQSTGGFIAVSRYASATPLPPSILSRGIGWQGVAILLSGLFGTGNGSSVSIENAGLLALTRVGSRRVVQISAGFMLFFSVLGKFGAVFASIPAPIVAALYCLFFAYVGAGGLAFLQFCQLNSFRTKFILAFSIFMGLSVPQYFNEYTAINGFGPAHTSARWFNDIVNVPFSSEAFVAGILAYFLDNTLHKKDGQIRKDRGKHWWDKFRTFKSDTRSEEFYSLPFNLNKYFPSV
;
A
#
# COMPACT_ATOMS: atom_id res chain seq x y z
N MET A 1 2.78 2.90 3.53
CA MET A 1 1.52 2.33 4.08
C MET A 1 0.94 1.25 3.18
N GLN A 2 0.70 1.54 1.89
CA GLN A 2 0.15 0.55 0.95
C GLN A 2 0.96 -0.75 0.87
N SER A 3 2.29 -0.66 0.76
CA SER A 3 3.16 -1.84 0.63
C SER A 3 3.10 -2.76 1.86
N THR A 4 3.04 -2.17 3.06
CA THR A 4 2.84 -2.92 4.31
C THR A 4 1.52 -3.70 4.29
N GLY A 5 0.42 -3.07 3.90
CA GLY A 5 -0.87 -3.74 3.71
C GLY A 5 -0.79 -4.88 2.69
N GLY A 6 -0.13 -4.64 1.55
CA GLY A 6 0.12 -5.64 0.52
C GLY A 6 0.86 -6.87 1.05
N PHE A 7 1.96 -6.69 1.77
CA PHE A 7 2.73 -7.80 2.37
C PHE A 7 1.88 -8.65 3.34
N ILE A 8 1.05 -8.01 4.16
CA ILE A 8 0.15 -8.70 5.11
C ILE A 8 -0.96 -9.46 4.36
N ALA A 9 -1.52 -8.88 3.30
CA ALA A 9 -2.55 -9.55 2.50
C ALA A 9 -1.97 -10.76 1.76
N VAL A 10 -0.83 -10.59 1.08
CA VAL A 10 -0.12 -11.64 0.34
C VAL A 10 0.21 -12.82 1.24
N SER A 11 0.68 -12.59 2.47
CA SER A 11 1.02 -13.68 3.38
C SER A 11 -0.18 -14.51 3.78
N ARG A 12 -1.34 -13.87 3.95
CA ARG A 12 -2.59 -14.57 4.25
C ARG A 12 -3.05 -15.38 3.05
N TYR A 13 -2.97 -14.82 1.84
CA TYR A 13 -3.36 -15.52 0.62
C TYR A 13 -2.43 -16.66 0.24
N ALA A 14 -1.14 -16.55 0.56
CA ALA A 14 -0.16 -17.61 0.38
C ALA A 14 -0.26 -18.73 1.43
N SER A 15 -1.15 -18.61 2.42
CA SER A 15 -1.17 -19.45 3.63
C SER A 15 0.21 -19.53 4.31
N ALA A 16 0.98 -18.44 4.22
CA ALA A 16 2.31 -18.34 4.80
C ALA A 16 2.22 -18.07 6.30
N THR A 17 3.30 -18.39 7.01
CA THR A 17 3.43 -17.99 8.42
C THR A 17 3.32 -16.46 8.56
N PRO A 18 2.76 -15.95 9.67
CA PRO A 18 2.73 -14.52 9.98
C PRO A 18 4.06 -13.82 9.72
N LEU A 19 4.06 -12.66 9.04
CA LEU A 19 5.30 -11.93 8.75
C LEU A 19 5.89 -11.36 10.04
N PRO A 20 7.14 -11.71 10.40
CA PRO A 20 7.83 -11.02 11.47
C PRO A 20 8.22 -9.59 11.02
N PRO A 21 8.35 -8.64 11.97
CA PRO A 21 8.73 -7.26 11.66
C PRO A 21 10.06 -7.12 10.92
N SER A 22 11.02 -8.02 11.18
CA SER A 22 12.33 -8.07 10.52
C SER A 22 12.21 -8.34 9.02
N ILE A 23 11.37 -9.31 8.62
CA ILE A 23 11.13 -9.65 7.21
C ILE A 23 10.35 -8.56 6.49
N LEU A 24 9.37 -7.93 7.16
CA LEU A 24 8.66 -6.79 6.62
C LEU A 24 9.62 -5.61 6.36
N SER A 25 10.49 -5.30 7.32
CA SER A 25 11.51 -4.25 7.19
C SER A 25 12.47 -4.54 6.02
N ARG A 26 12.94 -5.78 5.89
CA ARG A 26 13.79 -6.22 4.77
C ARG A 26 13.09 -6.10 3.42
N GLY A 27 11.81 -6.52 3.34
CA GLY A 27 11.01 -6.41 2.11
C GLY A 27 10.82 -4.95 1.68
N ILE A 28 10.51 -4.06 2.63
CA ILE A 28 10.39 -2.61 2.38
C ILE A 28 11.75 -2.02 2.01
N GLY A 29 12.83 -2.44 2.65
CA GLY A 29 14.19 -2.01 2.32
C GLY A 29 14.58 -2.35 0.87
N TRP A 30 14.32 -3.58 0.44
CA TRP A 30 14.57 -4.00 -0.95
C TRP A 30 13.68 -3.25 -1.94
N GLN A 31 12.42 -3.00 -1.59
CA GLN A 31 11.53 -2.16 -2.40
C GLN A 31 12.08 -0.74 -2.53
N GLY A 32 12.62 -0.15 -1.46
CA GLY A 32 13.28 1.16 -1.49
C GLY A 32 14.47 1.19 -2.45
N VAL A 33 15.33 0.17 -2.39
CA VAL A 33 16.47 0.02 -3.34
C VAL A 33 15.98 -0.09 -4.78
N ALA A 34 14.93 -0.88 -5.02
CA ALA A 34 14.34 -1.01 -6.35
C ALA A 34 13.78 0.33 -6.86
N ILE A 35 13.09 1.12 -6.00
CA ILE A 35 12.59 2.45 -6.36
C ILE A 35 13.74 3.40 -6.71
N LEU A 36 14.85 3.37 -5.96
CA LEU A 36 16.03 4.20 -6.25
C LEU A 36 16.63 3.84 -7.61
N LEU A 37 16.77 2.55 -7.91
CA LEU A 37 17.22 2.07 -9.22
C LEU A 37 16.24 2.50 -10.32
N SER A 38 14.94 2.31 -10.12
CA SER A 38 13.90 2.79 -11.02
C SER A 38 14.00 4.30 -11.29
N GLY A 39 14.20 5.12 -10.27
CA GLY A 39 14.41 6.56 -10.42
C GLY A 39 15.67 6.88 -11.21
N LEU A 40 16.78 6.17 -10.97
CA LEU A 40 18.04 6.34 -11.70
C LEU A 40 17.91 5.99 -13.19
N PHE A 41 17.13 4.95 -13.52
CA PHE A 41 16.81 4.56 -14.90
C PHE A 41 15.68 5.39 -15.53
N GLY A 42 15.21 6.45 -14.86
CA GLY A 42 14.26 7.43 -15.42
C GLY A 42 12.79 7.04 -15.30
N THR A 43 12.46 5.98 -14.58
CA THR A 43 11.05 5.70 -14.23
C THR A 43 10.61 6.63 -13.10
N GLY A 44 10.00 7.76 -13.46
CA GLY A 44 9.51 8.79 -12.52
C GLY A 44 8.33 8.38 -11.63
N ASN A 45 7.92 7.10 -11.66
CA ASN A 45 6.86 6.55 -10.84
C ASN A 45 7.46 5.58 -9.80
N GLY A 46 7.12 5.78 -8.52
CA GLY A 46 7.57 4.88 -7.45
C GLY A 46 6.92 3.49 -7.55
N SER A 47 7.72 2.44 -7.52
CA SER A 47 7.22 1.06 -7.49
C SER A 47 6.65 0.69 -6.11
N SER A 48 5.43 0.13 -6.09
CA SER A 48 4.79 -0.39 -4.88
C SER A 48 4.37 -1.86 -5.07
N VAL A 49 4.00 -2.51 -3.97
CA VAL A 49 3.47 -3.89 -4.01
C VAL A 49 2.17 -3.90 -4.80
N SER A 50 2.12 -4.66 -5.89
CA SER A 50 0.92 -4.81 -6.72
C SER A 50 -0.14 -5.64 -5.99
N ILE A 51 -1.25 -5.00 -5.66
CA ILE A 51 -2.40 -5.66 -5.01
C ILE A 51 -3.05 -6.67 -5.97
N GLU A 52 -3.01 -6.42 -7.28
CA GLU A 52 -3.50 -7.34 -8.31
C GLU A 52 -2.76 -8.69 -8.27
N ASN A 53 -1.44 -8.67 -8.14
CA ASN A 53 -0.62 -9.87 -8.02
C ASN A 53 -0.93 -10.63 -6.71
N ALA A 54 -1.20 -9.90 -5.62
CA ALA A 54 -1.66 -10.50 -4.37
C ALA A 54 -3.03 -11.19 -4.54
N GLY A 55 -3.91 -10.60 -5.34
CA GLY A 55 -5.21 -11.14 -5.69
C GLY A 55 -5.15 -12.40 -6.54
N LEU A 56 -4.33 -12.36 -7.59
CA LEU A 56 -4.08 -13.51 -8.45
C LEU A 56 -3.49 -14.67 -7.66
N LEU A 57 -2.61 -14.39 -6.70
CA LEU A 57 -2.10 -15.38 -5.76
C LEU A 57 -3.21 -15.99 -4.90
N ALA A 58 -4.16 -15.18 -4.40
CA ALA A 58 -5.30 -15.66 -3.64
C ALA A 58 -6.18 -16.63 -4.44
N LEU A 59 -6.37 -16.36 -5.73
CA LEU A 59 -7.18 -17.17 -6.63
C LEU A 59 -6.47 -18.45 -7.07
N THR A 60 -5.23 -18.33 -7.52
CA THR A 60 -4.44 -19.46 -8.07
C THR A 60 -3.86 -20.36 -6.99
N ARG A 61 -3.70 -19.85 -5.76
CA ARG A 61 -3.01 -20.51 -4.64
C ARG A 61 -1.58 -20.93 -4.94
N VAL A 62 -0.94 -20.35 -5.96
CA VAL A 62 0.44 -20.65 -6.35
C VAL A 62 1.40 -19.61 -5.77
N GLY A 63 1.84 -19.83 -4.52
CA GLY A 63 2.81 -18.98 -3.81
C GLY A 63 4.28 -19.28 -4.13
N SER A 64 4.59 -19.79 -5.32
CA SER A 64 5.95 -20.24 -5.65
C SER A 64 6.86 -19.11 -6.12
N ARG A 65 8.04 -18.98 -5.49
CA ARG A 65 9.07 -17.98 -5.86
C ARG A 65 9.58 -18.14 -7.29
N ARG A 66 9.63 -19.39 -7.80
CA ARG A 66 10.09 -19.68 -9.16
C ARG A 66 9.17 -19.06 -10.21
N VAL A 67 7.86 -19.03 -9.97
CA VAL A 67 6.88 -18.42 -10.87
C VAL A 67 7.13 -16.92 -11.00
N VAL A 68 7.39 -16.25 -9.87
CA VAL A 68 7.71 -14.81 -9.84
C VAL A 68 9.04 -14.54 -10.56
N GLN A 69 10.06 -15.36 -10.36
CA GLN A 69 11.36 -15.21 -11.04
C GLN A 69 11.25 -15.41 -12.56
N ILE A 70 10.50 -16.43 -13.00
CA ILE A 70 10.26 -16.68 -14.43
C ILE A 70 9.46 -15.52 -15.04
N SER A 71 8.42 -15.03 -14.35
CA SER A 71 7.64 -13.87 -14.79
C SER A 71 8.50 -12.62 -14.92
N ALA A 72 9.39 -12.34 -13.96
CA ALA A 72 10.33 -11.22 -14.05
C ALA A 72 11.29 -11.36 -15.25
N GLY A 73 11.75 -12.58 -15.55
CA GLY A 73 12.55 -12.88 -16.74
C GLY A 73 11.79 -12.56 -18.04
N PHE A 74 10.52 -12.96 -18.13
CA PHE A 74 9.66 -12.61 -19.27
C PHE A 74 9.41 -11.11 -19.39
N MET A 75 9.20 -10.40 -18.27
CA MET A 75 9.03 -8.95 -18.27
C MET A 75 10.28 -8.24 -18.81
N LEU A 76 11.48 -8.65 -18.38
CA LEU A 76 12.73 -8.11 -18.91
C LEU A 76 12.88 -8.41 -20.40
N PHE A 77 12.60 -9.65 -20.82
CA PHE A 77 12.68 -10.05 -22.22
C PHE A 77 11.73 -9.24 -23.12
N PHE A 78 10.47 -9.09 -22.71
CA PHE A 78 9.49 -8.30 -23.47
C PHE A 78 9.81 -6.80 -23.45
N SER A 79 10.43 -6.29 -22.39
CA SER A 79 10.83 -4.88 -22.33
C SER A 79 11.92 -4.51 -23.33
N VAL A 80 12.79 -5.46 -23.71
CA VAL A 80 13.85 -5.21 -24.73
C VAL A 80 13.27 -5.18 -26.14
N LEU A 81 12.16 -5.91 -26.38
CA LEU A 81 11.53 -6.00 -27.68
C LEU A 81 10.51 -4.86 -27.87
N GLY A 82 11.01 -3.69 -28.29
CA GLY A 82 10.19 -2.48 -28.50
C GLY A 82 8.97 -2.64 -29.43
N LYS A 83 8.94 -3.67 -30.29
CA LYS A 83 7.77 -4.03 -31.12
C LYS A 83 6.56 -4.41 -30.27
N PHE A 84 6.74 -5.11 -29.15
CA PHE A 84 5.65 -5.40 -28.22
C PHE A 84 5.19 -4.14 -27.51
N GLY A 85 6.11 -3.23 -27.17
CA GLY A 85 5.77 -1.90 -26.65
C GLY A 85 4.84 -1.12 -27.59
N ALA A 86 5.09 -1.17 -28.90
CA ALA A 86 4.22 -0.54 -29.90
C ALA A 86 2.82 -1.17 -29.96
N VAL A 87 2.70 -2.49 -29.77
CA VAL A 87 1.40 -3.18 -29.67
C VAL A 87 0.64 -2.70 -28.44
N PHE A 88 1.29 -2.57 -27.28
CA PHE A 88 0.63 -2.02 -26.08
C PHE A 88 0.22 -0.55 -26.26
N ALA A 89 1.03 0.25 -26.95
CA ALA A 89 0.69 1.64 -27.29
C ALA A 89 -0.47 1.75 -28.30
N SER A 90 -0.74 0.71 -29.09
CA SER A 90 -1.86 0.66 -30.04
C SER A 90 -3.21 0.36 -29.37
N ILE A 91 -3.23 -0.01 -28.09
CA ILE A 91 -4.46 -0.29 -27.36
C ILE A 91 -5.24 1.02 -27.18
N PRO A 92 -6.53 1.07 -27.57
CA PRO A 92 -7.36 2.25 -27.40
C PRO A 92 -7.44 2.71 -25.93
N ALA A 93 -7.31 4.02 -25.71
CA ALA A 93 -7.43 4.63 -24.38
C ALA A 93 -8.71 4.23 -23.61
N PRO A 94 -9.89 4.05 -24.25
CA PRO A 94 -11.09 3.60 -23.54
C PRO A 94 -10.95 2.22 -22.88
N ILE A 95 -10.23 1.29 -23.51
CA ILE A 95 -10.00 -0.06 -22.97
C ILE A 95 -9.08 0.03 -21.76
N VAL A 96 -8.01 0.81 -21.88
CA VAL A 96 -7.07 1.05 -20.78
C VAL A 96 -7.78 1.71 -19.59
N ALA A 97 -8.67 2.69 -19.84
CA ALA A 97 -9.47 3.32 -18.79
C ALA A 97 -10.44 2.33 -18.11
N ALA A 98 -11.10 1.45 -18.87
CA ALA A 98 -11.97 0.41 -18.31
C ALA A 98 -11.20 -0.59 -17.44
N LEU A 99 -9.99 -0.99 -17.84
CA LEU A 99 -9.11 -1.84 -17.05
C LEU A 99 -8.71 -1.15 -15.74
N TYR A 100 -8.29 0.12 -15.80
CA TYR A 100 -7.96 0.88 -14.58
C TYR A 100 -9.14 1.03 -13.64
N CYS A 101 -10.36 1.23 -14.14
CA CYS A 101 -11.57 1.27 -13.31
C CYS A 101 -11.74 -0.02 -12.48
N LEU A 102 -11.56 -1.18 -13.12
CA LEU A 102 -11.61 -2.46 -12.44
C LEU A 102 -10.47 -2.64 -11.43
N PHE A 103 -9.26 -2.20 -11.76
CA PHE A 103 -8.12 -2.27 -10.85
C PHE A 103 -8.28 -1.35 -9.62
N PHE A 104 -8.78 -0.13 -9.80
CA PHE A 104 -9.08 0.76 -8.67
C PHE A 104 -10.17 0.18 -7.76
N ALA A 105 -11.23 -0.40 -8.33
CA ALA A 105 -12.25 -1.10 -7.55
C ALA A 105 -11.66 -2.29 -6.78
N TYR A 106 -10.75 -3.06 -7.40
CA TYR A 106 -10.08 -4.18 -6.77
C TYR A 106 -9.18 -3.74 -5.60
N VAL A 107 -8.38 -2.69 -5.80
CA VAL A 107 -7.54 -2.09 -4.75
C VAL A 107 -8.40 -1.55 -3.61
N GLY A 108 -9.51 -0.88 -3.93
CA GLY A 108 -10.50 -0.39 -2.96
C GLY A 108 -11.11 -1.52 -2.13
N ALA A 109 -11.51 -2.63 -2.77
CA ALA A 109 -12.02 -3.81 -2.09
C ALA A 109 -10.97 -4.44 -1.15
N GLY A 110 -9.71 -4.51 -1.58
CA GLY A 110 -8.59 -4.96 -0.75
C GLY A 110 -8.39 -4.06 0.48
N GLY A 111 -8.54 -2.74 0.33
CA GLY A 111 -8.53 -1.76 1.42
C GLY A 111 -9.68 -1.99 2.41
N LEU A 112 -10.91 -2.14 1.91
CA LEU A 112 -12.10 -2.41 2.72
C LEU A 112 -11.99 -3.74 3.48
N ALA A 113 -11.34 -4.76 2.89
CA ALA A 113 -11.11 -6.02 3.55
C ALA A 113 -10.25 -5.87 4.83
N PHE A 114 -9.47 -4.80 5.00
CA PHE A 114 -8.78 -4.54 6.27
C PHE A 114 -9.71 -4.02 7.37
N LEU A 115 -10.86 -3.42 7.04
CA LEU A 115 -11.84 -2.98 8.03
C LEU A 115 -12.44 -4.14 8.82
N GLN A 116 -12.40 -5.37 8.28
CA GLN A 116 -12.84 -6.59 8.97
C GLN A 116 -12.07 -6.84 10.28
N PHE A 117 -10.87 -6.28 10.40
CA PHE A 117 -10.04 -6.40 11.60
C PHE A 117 -10.40 -5.38 12.68
N CYS A 118 -11.16 -4.34 12.33
CA CYS A 118 -11.63 -3.33 13.26
C CYS A 118 -13.05 -3.68 13.74
N GLN A 119 -13.39 -3.29 14.97
CA GLN A 119 -14.74 -3.49 15.49
C GLN A 119 -15.69 -2.43 14.90
N LEU A 120 -16.31 -2.75 13.75
CA LEU A 120 -17.27 -1.87 13.07
C LEU A 120 -18.63 -1.74 13.80
N ASN A 121 -18.84 -2.49 14.87
CA ASN A 121 -20.03 -2.34 15.71
C ASN A 121 -19.96 -1.06 16.58
N SER A 122 -18.76 -0.68 17.00
CA SER A 122 -18.52 0.51 17.85
C SER A 122 -18.87 1.80 17.11
N PHE A 123 -19.62 2.69 17.75
CA PHE A 123 -19.95 4.03 17.21
C PHE A 123 -18.68 4.82 16.91
N ARG A 124 -17.66 4.71 17.77
CA ARG A 124 -16.36 5.38 17.60
C ARG A 124 -15.70 4.98 16.28
N THR A 125 -15.54 3.68 16.02
CA THR A 125 -14.86 3.19 14.80
C THR A 125 -15.62 3.63 13.55
N LYS A 126 -16.96 3.54 13.56
CA LYS A 126 -17.80 4.01 12.46
C LYS A 126 -17.67 5.52 12.23
N PHE A 127 -17.69 6.31 13.30
CA PHE A 127 -17.53 7.77 13.23
C PHE A 127 -16.16 8.16 12.67
N ILE A 128 -15.07 7.59 13.20
CA ILE A 128 -13.71 7.87 12.72
C ILE A 128 -13.59 7.50 11.24
N LEU A 129 -14.05 6.31 10.85
CA LEU A 129 -14.01 5.84 9.47
C LEU A 129 -14.79 6.76 8.53
N ALA A 130 -16.08 6.98 8.82
CA ALA A 130 -16.96 7.77 7.96
C ALA A 130 -16.50 9.23 7.86
N PHE A 131 -16.14 9.85 8.98
CA PHE A 131 -15.69 11.23 9.00
C PHE A 131 -14.36 11.41 8.25
N SER A 132 -13.41 10.48 8.44
CA SER A 132 -12.11 10.55 7.75
C SER A 132 -12.24 10.35 6.24
N ILE A 133 -13.12 9.45 5.79
CA ILE A 133 -13.43 9.27 4.37
C ILE A 133 -14.08 10.54 3.80
N PHE A 134 -15.09 11.07 4.49
CA PHE A 134 -15.81 12.26 4.04
C PHE A 134 -14.88 13.48 3.91
N MET A 135 -14.11 13.78 4.95
CA MET A 135 -13.15 14.89 4.91
C MET A 135 -11.99 14.62 3.95
N GLY A 136 -11.60 13.35 3.81
CA GLY A 136 -10.61 12.90 2.83
C GLY A 136 -11.01 13.17 1.38
N LEU A 137 -12.30 13.20 1.05
CA LEU A 137 -12.80 13.58 -0.28
C LEU A 137 -13.09 15.09 -0.37
N SER A 138 -13.68 15.66 0.68
CA SER A 138 -14.15 17.05 0.68
C SER A 138 -13.01 18.07 0.65
N VAL A 139 -11.96 17.88 1.45
CA VAL A 139 -10.86 18.86 1.56
C VAL A 139 -10.04 18.91 0.27
N PRO A 140 -9.58 17.79 -0.33
CA PRO A 140 -8.85 17.86 -1.59
C PRO A 140 -9.69 18.41 -2.73
N GLN A 141 -10.99 18.10 -2.78
CA GLN A 141 -11.90 18.65 -3.78
C GLN A 141 -11.96 20.18 -3.66
N TYR A 142 -12.03 20.73 -2.44
CA TYR A 142 -11.96 22.16 -2.21
C TYR A 142 -10.62 22.76 -2.70
N PHE A 143 -9.49 22.11 -2.40
CA PHE A 143 -8.17 22.57 -2.85
C PHE A 143 -8.03 22.55 -4.37
N ASN A 144 -8.53 21.51 -5.02
CA ASN A 144 -8.50 21.36 -6.48
C ASN A 144 -9.41 22.38 -7.17
N GLU A 145 -10.64 22.57 -6.68
CA GLU A 145 -11.58 23.53 -7.25
C GLU A 145 -11.12 24.98 -7.04
N TYR A 146 -10.58 25.29 -5.86
CA TYR A 146 -10.01 26.60 -5.59
C TYR A 146 -8.82 26.91 -6.52
N THR A 147 -7.95 25.92 -6.76
CA THR A 147 -6.82 26.06 -7.69
C THR A 147 -7.30 26.21 -9.13
N ALA A 148 -8.37 25.49 -9.53
CA ALA A 148 -8.94 25.57 -10.87
C ALA A 148 -9.58 26.94 -11.17
N ILE A 149 -10.24 27.56 -10.17
CA ILE A 149 -10.94 28.84 -10.33
C ILE A 149 -9.96 30.02 -10.23
N ASN A 150 -9.09 30.03 -9.22
CA ASN A 150 -8.25 31.18 -8.90
C ASN A 150 -6.83 31.10 -9.49
N GLY A 151 -6.42 29.94 -10.00
CA GLY A 151 -5.08 29.71 -10.56
C GLY A 151 -3.96 29.56 -9.51
N PHE A 152 -4.30 29.59 -8.22
CA PHE A 152 -3.38 29.35 -7.10
C PHE A 152 -4.08 28.54 -5.99
N GLY A 153 -3.30 27.74 -5.26
CA GLY A 153 -3.82 26.94 -4.14
C GLY A 153 -4.26 27.80 -2.94
N PRO A 154 -5.11 27.28 -2.04
CA PRO A 154 -5.67 28.04 -0.92
C PRO A 154 -4.62 28.68 0.00
N ALA A 155 -3.46 28.02 0.17
CA ALA A 155 -2.31 28.63 0.81
C ALA A 155 -1.54 29.49 -0.23
N HIS A 156 -1.73 30.81 -0.16
CA HIS A 156 -1.03 31.78 -1.01
C HIS A 156 -0.20 32.76 -0.17
N THR A 157 1.07 32.42 0.03
CA THR A 157 2.10 33.28 0.61
C THR A 157 3.09 33.73 -0.46
N SER A 158 3.89 34.78 -0.20
CA SER A 158 4.98 35.24 -1.10
C SER A 158 6.05 34.17 -1.39
N ALA A 159 6.09 33.09 -0.61
CA ALA A 159 6.98 31.95 -0.80
C ALA A 159 6.30 30.80 -1.58
N ARG A 160 6.59 30.69 -2.89
CA ARG A 160 6.06 29.62 -3.77
C ARG A 160 6.36 28.21 -3.26
N TRP A 161 7.58 27.98 -2.78
CA TRP A 161 8.01 26.69 -2.24
C TRP A 161 7.20 26.26 -1.01
N PHE A 162 6.79 27.22 -0.17
CA PHE A 162 5.96 26.94 1.00
C PHE A 162 4.53 26.59 0.58
N ASN A 163 4.00 27.33 -0.39
CA ASN A 163 2.67 27.06 -0.94
C ASN A 163 2.60 25.66 -1.55
N ASP A 164 3.64 25.22 -2.28
CA ASP A 164 3.67 23.87 -2.87
C ASP A 164 3.77 22.78 -1.79
N ILE A 165 4.59 22.99 -0.75
CA ILE A 165 4.71 22.06 0.39
C ILE A 165 3.38 21.89 1.13
N VAL A 166 2.57 22.95 1.23
CA VAL A 166 1.28 22.91 1.93
C VAL A 166 0.17 22.42 1.01
N ASN A 167 0.10 22.87 -0.23
CA ASN A 167 -1.03 22.54 -1.10
C ASN A 167 -0.96 21.09 -1.60
N VAL A 168 0.23 20.56 -1.94
CA VAL A 168 0.36 19.20 -2.52
C VAL A 168 -0.15 18.08 -1.60
N PRO A 169 0.19 18.03 -0.30
CA PRO A 169 -0.34 17.01 0.59
C PRO A 169 -1.84 17.13 0.82
N PHE A 170 -2.37 18.36 0.92
CA PHE A 170 -3.80 18.60 1.16
C PHE A 170 -4.66 18.37 -0.09
N SER A 171 -4.08 18.45 -1.29
CA SER A 171 -4.70 17.98 -2.54
C SER A 171 -4.75 16.44 -2.67
N SER A 172 -4.12 15.68 -1.75
CA SER A 172 -4.15 14.22 -1.76
C SER A 172 -5.22 13.66 -0.81
N GLU A 173 -6.23 13.00 -1.38
CA GLU A 173 -7.33 12.36 -0.63
C GLU A 173 -6.85 11.36 0.43
N ALA A 174 -5.88 10.51 0.05
CA ALA A 174 -5.33 9.52 0.96
C ALA A 174 -4.57 10.14 2.13
N PHE A 175 -3.86 11.26 1.90
CA PHE A 175 -3.11 11.94 2.95
C PHE A 175 -4.05 12.58 3.98
N VAL A 176 -5.06 13.33 3.51
CA VAL A 176 -6.05 13.97 4.39
C VAL A 176 -6.86 12.94 5.16
N ALA A 177 -7.35 11.89 4.50
CA ALA A 177 -8.07 10.81 5.18
C ALA A 177 -7.20 10.13 6.24
N GLY A 178 -5.93 9.85 5.91
CA GLY A 178 -4.99 9.18 6.80
C GLY A 178 -4.64 10.00 8.05
N ILE A 179 -4.33 11.29 7.88
CA ILE A 179 -3.96 12.16 9.00
C ILE A 179 -5.15 12.43 9.92
N LEU A 180 -6.35 12.61 9.37
CA LEU A 180 -7.57 12.79 10.15
C LEU A 180 -7.96 11.51 10.89
N ALA A 181 -7.87 10.34 10.25
CA ALA A 181 -8.11 9.07 10.91
C ALA A 181 -7.13 8.85 12.07
N TYR A 182 -5.85 9.14 11.85
CA TYR A 182 -4.84 9.06 12.90
C TYR A 182 -5.11 10.04 14.03
N PHE A 183 -5.42 11.30 13.72
CA PHE A 183 -5.70 12.33 14.72
C PHE A 183 -6.94 11.98 15.54
N LEU A 184 -8.03 11.58 14.90
CA LEU A 184 -9.28 11.19 15.58
C LEU A 184 -9.12 9.92 16.41
N ASP A 185 -8.35 8.93 15.92
CA ASP A 185 -8.06 7.73 16.69
C ASP A 185 -7.27 8.04 17.97
N ASN A 186 -6.40 9.04 17.94
CA ASN A 186 -5.67 9.50 19.13
C ASN A 186 -6.53 10.36 20.06
N THR A 187 -7.32 11.30 19.52
CA THR A 187 -8.04 12.34 20.27
C THR A 187 -9.33 11.85 20.94
N LEU A 188 -10.08 10.91 20.34
CA LEU A 188 -11.36 10.41 20.86
C LEU A 188 -11.22 9.44 22.07
N HIS A 189 -10.26 9.68 22.98
CA HIS A 189 -9.96 8.80 24.12
C HIS A 189 -10.42 9.33 25.48
N LYS A 190 -11.17 8.49 26.20
CA LYS A 190 -11.01 8.22 27.64
C LYS A 190 -11.71 6.90 28.02
N LYS A 191 -10.92 5.92 28.49
CA LYS A 191 -11.24 4.67 29.22
C LYS A 191 -11.19 3.30 28.47
N ASP A 192 -10.23 2.48 28.91
CA ASP A 192 -10.19 1.01 29.04
C ASP A 192 -10.17 0.04 27.84
N GLY A 193 -9.72 -1.19 28.15
CA GLY A 193 -9.23 -2.29 27.28
C GLY A 193 -10.12 -2.74 26.11
N GLN A 194 -11.31 -2.17 25.93
CA GLN A 194 -12.12 -2.28 24.71
C GLN A 194 -11.38 -1.74 23.48
N ILE A 195 -10.52 -0.73 23.65
CA ILE A 195 -9.72 -0.11 22.57
C ILE A 195 -8.77 -1.11 21.90
N ARG A 196 -8.23 -2.07 22.65
CA ARG A 196 -7.34 -3.13 22.13
C ARG A 196 -8.10 -4.08 21.19
N LYS A 197 -9.39 -4.28 21.46
CA LYS A 197 -10.31 -5.06 20.62
C LYS A 197 -10.80 -4.22 19.43
N ASP A 198 -11.16 -2.95 19.66
CA ASP A 198 -11.71 -2.06 18.64
C ASP A 198 -10.73 -1.76 17.50
N ARG A 199 -9.45 -1.57 17.81
CA ARG A 199 -8.38 -1.37 16.80
C ARG A 199 -7.90 -2.66 16.12
N GLY A 200 -8.43 -3.82 16.50
CA GLY A 200 -7.93 -5.11 16.02
C GLY A 200 -6.53 -5.47 16.56
N LYS A 201 -6.05 -4.80 17.61
CA LYS A 201 -4.69 -5.00 18.15
C LYS A 201 -4.48 -6.40 18.73
N HIS A 202 -5.54 -7.04 19.22
CA HIS A 202 -5.53 -8.46 19.61
C HIS A 202 -5.13 -9.39 18.44
N TRP A 203 -5.55 -9.07 17.22
CA TRP A 203 -5.14 -9.83 16.04
C TRP A 203 -3.65 -9.62 15.75
N TRP A 204 -3.18 -8.37 15.89
CA TRP A 204 -1.78 -8.00 15.74
C TRP A 204 -0.84 -8.58 16.80
N ASP A 205 -1.31 -8.83 18.03
CA ASP A 205 -0.50 -9.44 19.08
C ASP A 205 -0.02 -10.86 18.71
N LYS A 206 -0.79 -11.60 17.90
CA LYS A 206 -0.38 -12.93 17.40
C LYS A 206 0.86 -12.87 16.48
N PHE A 207 1.16 -11.70 15.91
CA PHE A 207 2.37 -11.44 15.11
C PHE A 207 3.58 -11.06 15.98
N ARG A 208 3.38 -10.70 17.26
CA ARG A 208 4.45 -10.20 18.15
C ARG A 208 5.19 -11.31 18.88
N THR A 209 4.58 -12.49 19.05
CA THR A 209 5.12 -13.63 19.82
C THR A 209 5.97 -14.59 18.95
N PHE A 210 6.56 -14.10 17.86
CA PHE A 210 7.12 -14.93 16.78
C PHE A 210 8.61 -15.31 16.91
N LYS A 211 9.28 -14.90 17.99
CA LYS A 211 10.75 -15.01 18.14
C LYS A 211 11.30 -16.44 18.30
N SER A 212 10.50 -17.49 18.08
CA SER A 212 10.80 -18.87 18.49
C SER A 212 10.53 -19.98 17.46
N ASP A 213 9.99 -19.69 16.26
CA ASP A 213 9.56 -20.75 15.32
C ASP A 213 10.51 -20.90 14.11
N THR A 214 11.34 -21.94 14.13
CA THR A 214 12.36 -22.26 13.11
C THR A 214 11.79 -22.52 11.71
N ARG A 215 10.54 -23.00 11.60
CA ARG A 215 9.86 -23.22 10.31
C ARG A 215 9.62 -21.94 9.52
N SER A 216 9.52 -20.81 10.21
CA SER A 216 9.26 -19.52 9.57
C SER A 216 10.53 -18.93 8.95
N GLU A 217 11.71 -19.21 9.53
CA GLU A 217 12.99 -18.77 8.98
C GLU A 217 13.33 -19.50 7.66
N GLU A 218 13.05 -20.80 7.56
CA GLU A 218 13.20 -21.55 6.31
C GLU A 218 12.26 -21.02 5.22
N PHE A 219 11.00 -20.74 5.56
CA PHE A 219 10.00 -20.24 4.61
C PHE A 219 10.34 -18.84 4.06
N TYR A 220 10.99 -17.99 4.87
CA TYR A 220 11.42 -16.63 4.47
C TYR A 220 12.89 -16.52 4.07
N SER A 221 13.60 -17.64 3.94
CA SER A 221 15.01 -17.65 3.54
C SER A 221 15.25 -16.98 2.19
N LEU A 222 16.27 -16.15 2.02
CA LEU A 222 16.58 -15.56 0.71
C LEU A 222 17.30 -16.56 -0.23
N PRO A 223 17.10 -16.47 -1.55
CA PRO A 223 17.92 -17.22 -2.51
C PRO A 223 19.41 -16.85 -2.38
N PHE A 224 20.31 -17.76 -2.76
CA PHE A 224 21.77 -17.58 -2.74
C PHE A 224 22.39 -17.25 -1.37
N ASN A 225 21.85 -17.76 -0.26
CA ASN A 225 22.40 -17.55 1.09
C ASN A 225 22.53 -16.06 1.53
N LEU A 226 21.78 -15.14 0.89
CA LEU A 226 21.73 -13.73 1.31
C LEU A 226 21.19 -13.53 2.75
N ASN A 227 20.64 -14.58 3.36
CA ASN A 227 20.34 -14.63 4.80
C ASN A 227 21.56 -14.33 5.69
N LYS A 228 22.78 -14.53 5.20
CA LYS A 228 24.01 -14.23 5.97
C LYS A 228 24.26 -12.73 6.13
N TYR A 229 23.81 -11.92 5.16
CA TYR A 229 23.95 -10.46 5.18
C TYR A 229 22.70 -9.75 5.73
N PHE A 230 21.54 -10.40 5.60
CA PHE A 230 20.29 -9.93 6.18
C PHE A 230 19.67 -11.08 6.98
N PRO A 231 19.96 -11.19 8.29
CA PRO A 231 19.38 -12.23 9.11
C PRO A 231 17.87 -12.04 9.32
N SER A 232 17.16 -13.13 9.62
CA SER A 232 15.71 -13.16 9.92
C SER A 232 15.38 -12.72 11.35
N VAL A 233 16.40 -12.59 12.21
CA VAL A 233 16.31 -12.24 13.63
C VAL A 233 16.32 -10.74 13.91
#